data_AF-A0A7M5WM10-F1
#
_entry.id   AF-A0A7M5WM10-F1
#
_cell.length_a   1.000
_cell.length_b   1.000
_cell.length_c   1.000
_cell.angle_alpha   90.00
_cell.angle_beta   90.00
_cell.angle_gamma   90.00
#
_symmetry.space_group_name_H-M   'P 1'
#
loop_
_entity.id
_entity.type
_entity.pdbx_description
1 polymer ?
#
loop_
_entity_poly.entity_id
_entity_poly.type
_entity_poly.pdbx_seq_one_letter_code
_entity_poly.pdbx_strand_id
1 'polypeptide(L)'
;MKTCVILLLAFCVALAIADFSYEENDDGSGSEELTCHQKLRQCLKGARGGWKRNQCRNRFNYCQWMENAGKVEIYNKCINDCSDARNSCEDDQFKCNMDVFKCKMAC
;
A
#
# COMPACT_ATOMS: atom_id res chain seq x y z
N MET A 1 50.34 16.91 -7.58
CA MET A 1 49.86 15.51 -7.51
C MET A 1 49.12 15.13 -6.21
N LYS A 2 49.14 15.94 -5.13
CA LYS A 2 48.41 15.63 -3.88
C LYS A 2 46.97 16.18 -3.85
N THR A 3 46.68 17.24 -4.60
CA THR A 3 45.36 17.90 -4.66
C THR A 3 44.33 17.13 -5.50
N CYS A 4 44.75 16.35 -6.51
CA CYS A 4 43.81 15.56 -7.32
C CYS A 4 43.23 14.36 -6.56
N VAL A 5 43.96 13.78 -5.60
CA VAL A 5 43.50 12.63 -4.80
C VAL A 5 42.40 13.06 -3.82
N ILE A 6 42.51 14.27 -3.26
CA ILE A 6 41.51 14.83 -2.34
C ILE A 6 40.18 15.09 -3.06
N LEU A 7 40.24 15.58 -4.30
CA LEU A 7 39.04 15.82 -5.12
C LEU A 7 38.33 14.52 -5.51
N LEU A 8 39.08 13.46 -5.83
CA LEU A 8 38.51 12.14 -6.15
C LEU A 8 37.86 11.49 -4.91
N LEU A 9 38.48 11.61 -3.74
CA LEU A 9 37.91 11.10 -2.49
C LEU A 9 36.63 11.84 -2.09
N ALA A 10 36.58 13.16 -2.27
CA ALA A 10 35.37 13.94 -2.02
C ALA A 10 34.21 13.54 -2.96
N PHE A 11 34.51 13.21 -4.21
CA PHE A 11 33.51 12.76 -5.18
C PHE A 11 32.94 11.37 -4.82
N CYS A 12 33.78 10.44 -4.36
CA CYS A 12 33.32 9.11 -3.92
C CYS A 12 32.46 9.18 -2.64
N VAL A 13 32.79 10.07 -1.70
CA VAL A 13 31.96 10.28 -0.49
C VAL A 13 30.62 10.92 -0.84
N ALA A 14 30.58 11.88 -1.78
CA ALA A 14 29.33 12.46 -2.24
C ALA A 14 28.41 11.43 -2.93
N LEU A 15 28.99 10.51 -3.72
CA LEU A 15 28.23 9.42 -4.35
C LEU A 15 27.72 8.40 -3.33
N ALA A 16 28.51 8.08 -2.29
CA ALA A 16 28.09 7.16 -1.24
C ALA A 16 26.98 7.74 -0.33
N ILE A 17 27.01 9.05 -0.06
CA ILE A 17 25.93 9.73 0.69
C ILE A 17 24.65 9.79 -0.17
N ALA A 18 24.76 9.98 -1.48
CA ALA A 18 23.60 9.97 -2.37
C ALA A 18 22.87 8.61 -2.43
N ASP A 19 23.60 7.50 -2.30
CA ASP A 19 22.99 6.16 -2.19
C ASP A 19 22.41 5.86 -0.79
N PHE A 20 22.88 6.55 0.26
CA PHE A 20 22.40 6.35 1.64
C PHE A 20 21.25 7.28 2.06
N SER A 21 21.07 8.42 1.38
CA SER A 21 20.02 9.41 1.69
C SER A 21 18.75 9.26 0.83
N TYR A 22 18.42 8.05 0.39
CA TYR A 22 17.13 7.75 -0.24
C TYR A 22 16.20 7.01 0.73
N GLU A 23 16.10 7.51 1.95
CA GLU A 23 14.91 7.37 2.80
C GLU A 23 14.37 8.78 3.05
N GLU A 24 13.04 8.92 2.95
CA GLU A 24 12.26 10.15 3.09
C GLU A 24 12.48 11.23 2.01
N ASN A 25 11.67 11.16 0.94
CA ASN A 25 11.05 12.38 0.42
C ASN A 25 9.55 12.16 0.38
N ASP A 26 8.92 12.60 1.46
CA ASP A 26 7.53 13.01 1.55
C ASP A 26 7.38 14.30 0.73
N ASP A 27 7.28 14.18 -0.60
CA ASP A 27 6.99 15.31 -1.47
C ASP A 27 5.49 15.57 -1.48
N GLY A 28 5.08 16.43 -0.55
CA GLY A 28 3.83 17.18 -0.61
C GLY A 28 3.70 17.91 -1.95
N SER A 29 3.04 17.25 -2.90
CA SER A 29 2.63 17.81 -4.18
C SER A 29 1.12 17.62 -4.30
N GLY A 30 0.38 18.73 -4.39
CA GLY A 30 -1.05 18.77 -4.69
C GLY A 30 -1.40 18.28 -6.10
N SER A 31 -0.92 17.10 -6.47
CA SER A 31 -1.40 16.32 -7.60
C SER A 31 -2.46 15.36 -7.08
N GLU A 32 -3.64 15.33 -7.70
CA GLU A 32 -4.64 14.29 -7.43
C GLU A 32 -3.94 12.94 -7.29
N GLU A 33 -4.12 12.30 -6.14
CA GLU A 33 -3.39 11.08 -5.84
C GLU A 33 -3.77 10.01 -6.86
N LEU A 34 -2.78 9.55 -7.63
CA LEU A 34 -3.00 8.52 -8.64
C LEU A 34 -3.42 7.21 -7.96
N THR A 35 -4.46 6.58 -8.48
CA THR A 35 -4.87 5.21 -8.10
C THR A 35 -3.70 4.23 -8.26
N CYS A 36 -3.68 3.14 -7.49
CA CYS A 36 -2.63 2.11 -7.63
C CYS A 36 -2.46 1.61 -9.09
N HIS A 37 -3.57 1.51 -9.84
CA HIS A 37 -3.53 1.14 -11.26
C HIS A 37 -2.83 2.18 -12.15
N GLN A 38 -3.04 3.47 -11.90
CA GLN A 38 -2.35 4.54 -12.63
C GLN A 38 -0.86 4.56 -12.29
N LYS A 39 -0.50 4.40 -11.01
CA LYS A 39 0.90 4.27 -10.55
C LYS A 39 1.61 3.08 -11.23
N LEU A 40 0.94 1.93 -11.33
CA LEU A 40 1.46 0.76 -12.06
C LEU A 40 1.68 1.06 -13.55
N ARG A 41 0.68 1.66 -14.21
CA ARG A 41 0.74 1.96 -15.65
C ARG A 41 1.90 2.91 -15.98
N GLN A 42 2.13 3.93 -15.14
CA GLN A 42 3.26 4.83 -15.30
C GLN A 42 4.60 4.11 -15.10
N CYS A 43 4.74 3.28 -14.05
CA CYS A 43 5.95 2.51 -13.80
C CYS A 43 6.32 1.60 -14.97
N LEU A 44 5.32 0.92 -15.56
CA LEU A 44 5.55 0.01 -16.68
C LEU A 44 5.99 0.71 -17.97
N LYS A 45 5.66 2.00 -18.18
CA LYS A 45 6.11 2.77 -19.36
C LYS A 45 7.64 2.93 -19.42
N GLY A 46 8.30 3.04 -18.26
CA GLY A 46 9.76 3.18 -18.15
C GLY A 46 10.51 1.87 -17.89
N ALA A 47 9.81 0.78 -17.58
CA ALA A 47 10.43 -0.46 -17.14
C ALA A 47 10.90 -1.35 -18.31
N ARG A 48 12.19 -1.28 -18.65
CA ARG A 48 12.86 -2.25 -19.54
C ARG A 48 13.41 -3.44 -18.73
N GLY A 49 13.04 -4.66 -19.13
CA GLY A 49 13.50 -5.91 -18.51
C GLY A 49 12.56 -6.48 -17.43
N GLY A 50 12.62 -7.80 -17.22
CA GLY A 50 11.73 -8.52 -16.30
C GLY A 50 11.82 -8.05 -14.86
N TRP A 51 13.03 -7.75 -14.38
CA TRP A 51 13.28 -7.31 -13.01
C TRP A 51 12.58 -5.98 -12.67
N LYS A 52 12.73 -4.94 -13.52
CA LYS A 52 12.07 -3.64 -13.31
C LYS A 52 10.54 -3.76 -13.36
N ARG A 53 10.02 -4.61 -14.25
CA ARG A 53 8.57 -4.88 -14.33
C ARG A 53 8.07 -5.60 -13.07
N ASN A 54 8.86 -6.49 -12.48
CA ASN A 54 8.52 -7.15 -11.23
C ASN A 54 8.48 -6.16 -10.06
N GLN A 55 9.42 -5.22 -9.99
CA GLN A 55 9.37 -4.14 -9.01
C GLN A 55 8.10 -3.29 -9.13
N CYS A 56 7.68 -2.95 -10.35
CA CYS A 56 6.41 -2.23 -10.57
C CYS A 56 5.21 -3.01 -10.02
N ARG A 57 5.20 -4.34 -10.20
CA ARG A 57 4.13 -5.21 -9.69
C ARG A 57 4.14 -5.30 -8.16
N ASN A 58 5.31 -5.42 -7.54
CA ASN A 58 5.41 -5.42 -6.08
C ASN A 58 4.92 -4.10 -5.48
N ARG A 59 5.28 -2.97 -6.09
CA ARG A 59 4.77 -1.65 -5.69
C ARG A 59 3.25 -1.54 -5.85
N PHE A 60 2.70 -2.10 -6.92
CA PHE A 60 1.25 -2.18 -7.09
C PHE A 60 0.57 -3.02 -6.01
N ASN A 61 1.10 -4.21 -5.72
CA ASN A 61 0.57 -5.09 -4.68
C ASN A 61 0.61 -4.42 -3.30
N TYR A 62 1.71 -3.74 -2.98
CA TYR A 62 1.85 -2.97 -1.74
C TYR A 62 0.85 -1.81 -1.67
N CYS A 63 0.68 -1.06 -2.78
CA CYS A 63 -0.29 0.02 -2.86
C CYS A 63 -1.73 -0.50 -2.65
N GLN A 64 -2.12 -1.60 -3.32
CA GLN A 64 -3.43 -2.22 -3.11
C GLN A 64 -3.58 -2.73 -1.68
N TRP A 65 -2.52 -3.29 -1.10
CA TRP A 65 -2.54 -3.72 0.28
C TRP A 65 -2.79 -2.54 1.22
N MET A 66 -2.13 -1.39 1.03
CA MET A 66 -2.35 -0.17 1.82
C MET A 66 -3.76 0.42 1.64
N GLU A 67 -4.25 0.53 0.39
CA GLU A 67 -5.63 0.97 0.10
C GLU A 67 -6.68 0.04 0.74
N ASN A 68 -6.33 -1.24 0.90
CA ASN A 68 -7.19 -2.24 1.51
C ASN A 68 -6.95 -2.41 3.02
N ALA A 69 -5.80 -2.01 3.57
CA ALA A 69 -5.46 -2.24 4.97
C ALA A 69 -6.45 -1.51 5.90
N GLY A 70 -6.79 -0.25 5.59
CA GLY A 70 -7.85 0.47 6.30
C GLY A 70 -9.25 -0.14 6.08
N LYS A 71 -9.48 -0.75 4.92
CA LYS A 71 -10.76 -1.42 4.61
C LYS A 71 -10.89 -2.77 5.30
N VAL A 72 -9.79 -3.47 5.57
CA VAL A 72 -9.81 -4.77 6.29
C VAL A 72 -10.24 -4.57 7.72
N GLU A 73 -9.76 -3.53 8.40
CA GLU A 73 -10.20 -3.22 9.76
C GLU A 73 -11.68 -2.81 9.80
N ILE A 74 -12.11 -1.96 8.87
CA ILE A 74 -13.52 -1.54 8.72
C ILE A 74 -14.41 -2.74 8.39
N TYR A 75 -13.99 -3.59 7.45
CA TYR A 75 -14.71 -4.80 7.06
C TYR A 75 -14.81 -5.78 8.23
N ASN A 76 -13.71 -6.06 8.93
CA ASN A 76 -13.71 -6.96 10.08
C ASN A 76 -14.60 -6.42 11.20
N LYS A 77 -14.57 -5.10 11.45
CA LYS A 77 -15.48 -4.45 12.40
C LYS A 77 -16.94 -4.63 11.97
N CYS A 78 -17.27 -4.38 10.71
CA CYS A 78 -18.61 -4.57 10.18
C CYS A 78 -19.09 -6.03 10.32
N ILE A 79 -18.25 -7.01 9.97
CA ILE A 79 -18.56 -8.44 10.12
C ILE A 79 -18.75 -8.84 11.59
N ASN A 80 -17.97 -8.27 12.50
CA ASN A 80 -18.09 -8.51 13.94
C ASN A 80 -19.36 -7.89 14.50
N ASP A 81 -19.67 -6.64 14.18
CA ASP A 81 -20.91 -5.96 14.57
C ASP A 81 -22.15 -6.74 14.07
N CYS A 82 -22.11 -7.24 12.83
CA CYS A 82 -23.14 -8.13 12.28
C CYS A 82 -23.25 -9.46 13.04
N SER A 83 -22.14 -9.97 13.58
CA SER A 83 -22.13 -11.25 14.32
C SER A 83 -22.60 -11.07 15.77
N ASP A 84 -22.33 -9.92 16.38
CA ASP A 84 -22.75 -9.60 17.75
C ASP A 84 -24.26 -9.42 17.85
N ALA A 85 -24.92 -8.93 16.79
CA ALA A 85 -26.38 -8.89 16.68
C ALA A 85 -27.06 -10.27 16.78
N ARG A 86 -26.31 -11.37 16.60
CA ARG A 86 -26.81 -12.73 16.83
C ARG A 86 -27.03 -13.03 18.30
N ASN A 87 -26.23 -12.44 19.19
CA ASN A 87 -26.23 -12.75 20.62
C ASN A 87 -27.44 -12.14 21.36
N SER A 88 -28.16 -11.20 20.74
CA SER A 88 -29.37 -10.58 21.28
C SER A 88 -30.68 -11.19 20.76
N CYS A 89 -30.61 -12.28 20.00
CA CYS A 89 -31.77 -12.88 19.37
C CYS A 89 -32.34 -14.05 20.19
N GLU A 90 -33.52 -13.85 20.80
CA GLU A 90 -34.16 -14.83 21.68
C GLU A 90 -35.17 -15.76 20.98
N ASP A 91 -35.73 -15.37 19.81
CA ASP A 91 -36.97 -15.99 19.30
C ASP A 91 -36.81 -16.96 18.11
N ASP A 92 -36.05 -16.61 17.06
CA ASP A 92 -35.94 -17.43 15.84
C ASP A 92 -34.51 -17.44 15.30
N GLN A 93 -33.81 -18.55 15.58
CA GLN A 93 -32.43 -18.76 15.14
C GLN A 93 -32.28 -18.74 13.61
N PHE A 94 -33.26 -19.23 12.85
CA PHE A 94 -33.16 -19.25 11.39
C PHE A 94 -33.24 -17.85 10.82
N LYS A 95 -34.22 -17.06 11.28
CA LYS A 95 -34.35 -15.66 10.89
C LYS A 95 -33.11 -14.85 11.28
N CYS A 96 -32.60 -15.04 12.49
CA CYS A 96 -31.41 -14.32 12.94
C CYS A 96 -30.15 -14.72 12.18
N ASN A 97 -29.97 -15.99 11.82
CA ASN A 97 -28.87 -16.39 10.94
C ASN A 97 -28.98 -15.76 9.54
N MET A 98 -30.20 -15.64 9.00
CA MET A 98 -30.45 -14.98 7.72
C MET A 98 -30.17 -13.47 7.78
N ASP A 99 -30.51 -12.81 8.87
CA ASP A 99 -30.28 -11.37 9.05
C ASP A 99 -28.79 -11.08 9.27
N VAL A 100 -28.07 -11.91 10.02
CA VAL A 100 -26.61 -11.87 10.14
C VAL A 100 -25.94 -12.07 8.77
N PHE A 101 -26.43 -13.03 7.97
CA PHE A 101 -25.91 -13.29 6.63
C PHE A 101 -26.10 -12.07 5.70
N LYS A 102 -27.30 -11.48 5.69
CA LYS A 102 -27.58 -10.27 4.91
C LYS A 102 -26.71 -9.09 5.37
N CYS A 103 -26.52 -8.94 6.67
CA CYS A 103 -25.66 -7.90 7.25
C CYS A 103 -24.21 -8.06 6.76
N LYS A 104 -23.66 -9.29 6.82
CA LYS A 104 -22.30 -9.58 6.33
C LYS A 104 -22.13 -9.34 4.83
N MET A 105 -23.16 -9.59 4.03
CA MET A 105 -23.15 -9.31 2.59
C MET A 105 -23.15 -7.81 2.26
N ALA A 106 -23.51 -6.94 3.21
CA ALA A 106 -23.59 -5.50 3.01
C ALA A 106 -22.33 -4.72 3.45
N CYS A 107 -21.29 -5.40 3.97
CA CYS A 107 -20.08 -4.80 4.56
C CYS A 107 -18.98 -4.33 3.58
#